data_AF-A0A915PU60-F1
#
_entry.id   AF-A0A915PU60-F1
#
_cell.length_a   1.000
_cell.length_b   1.000
_cell.length_c   1.000
_cell.angle_alpha   90.00
_cell.angle_beta   90.00
_cell.angle_gamma   90.00
#
_symmetry.space_group_name_H-M   'P 1'
#
loop_
_entity.id
_entity.type
_entity.pdbx_description
1 polymer ?
#
loop_
_entity_poly.entity_id
_entity_poly.type
_entity_poly.pdbx_seq_one_letter_code
_entity_poly.pdbx_strand_id
1 'polypeptide(L)'
;MATRGGKVQKVMVQPINLIFRYLQNRSRIQIWLYEDITHRIEGYIIEKLVFSSPGFDEYMNVVLDEAEEVNMKTKNRNKVGRIMLKVRLIKLEGVSGVYVLIQKAFLTTLLVIHQFTTYFSDGMLLLVITLIVLTDASVQQQTSLQRHVESFFEIPGHTNNWAVLVCTSRFWFNYRHVANVLSLYHSVKRLGIPDSNIILMLADDMPCNARNPKPGTVYNSKYERINLYGVEVEVDYRGYEVSVENFMRLVTGRVHPSTPRSKRLLSNHQSNVLIYLTGHGGDGFLKFQDSEELTNVDLADAIETMYQGNRYNEMLVIADTCQSESMYQKIYSPNVLATSSSLVGEDSLSYDVDQSIGVYIIDRYTQFTLEFLENKVKSLMTNLSMTDYFDSCPKSKCLSTVGIRTDLYPKDPKRVRVTDFFGSSRIIRTITERIEFDDAWLNLPPYYGKSANSMVI
;
A
#
# COMPACT_ATOMS: atom_id res chain seq x y z
N MET A 1 54.24 16.60 25.39
CA MET A 1 52.81 16.91 25.63
C MET A 1 52.08 16.84 24.31
N ALA A 2 51.38 15.73 24.03
CA ALA A 2 50.57 15.57 22.83
C ALA A 2 49.11 15.91 23.14
N THR A 3 48.53 16.83 22.38
CA THR A 3 47.17 17.34 22.53
C THR A 3 46.13 16.26 22.20
N ARG A 4 45.25 15.96 23.16
CA ARG A 4 44.10 15.06 22.99
C ARG A 4 43.09 15.71 22.03
N GLY A 5 42.91 15.14 20.85
CA GLY A 5 41.78 15.45 19.98
C GLY A 5 40.46 15.00 20.61
N GLY A 6 39.59 15.95 20.94
CA GLY A 6 38.25 15.66 21.46
C GLY A 6 37.41 14.93 20.41
N LYS A 7 36.82 13.79 20.79
CA LYS A 7 35.81 13.11 19.98
C LYS A 7 34.55 13.98 19.96
N VAL A 8 34.25 14.56 18.79
CA VAL A 8 32.98 15.26 18.55
C VAL A 8 31.87 14.21 18.48
N GLN A 9 30.95 14.25 19.44
CA GLN A 9 29.76 13.40 19.46
C GLN A 9 28.75 13.94 18.44
N LYS A 10 28.53 13.19 17.34
CA LYS A 10 27.55 13.55 16.30
C LYS A 10 26.14 13.38 16.87
N VAL A 11 25.49 14.50 17.19
CA VAL A 11 24.07 14.52 17.55
C VAL A 11 23.27 14.28 16.26
N MET A 12 22.52 13.16 16.20
CA MET A 12 21.59 12.91 15.10
C MET A 12 20.39 13.84 15.23
N VAL A 13 20.32 14.84 14.36
CA VAL A 13 19.20 15.78 14.30
C VAL A 13 18.13 15.17 13.37
N GLN A 14 16.87 15.15 13.82
CA GLN A 14 15.76 14.71 12.98
C GLN A 14 15.73 15.52 11.66
N PRO A 15 15.59 14.88 10.49
CA PRO A 15 15.69 15.55 9.18
C PRO A 15 14.80 16.78 9.02
N ILE A 16 13.63 16.78 9.66
CA ILE A 16 12.69 17.89 9.64
C ILE A 16 13.25 19.15 10.31
N ASN A 17 14.00 19.00 11.41
CA ASN A 17 14.64 20.12 12.11
C ASN A 17 15.78 20.74 11.27
N LEU A 18 16.39 19.96 10.39
CA LEU A 18 17.41 20.45 9.46
C LEU A 18 16.80 21.31 8.35
N ILE A 19 15.62 20.92 7.84
CA ILE A 19 14.89 21.70 6.83
C ILE A 19 14.41 23.02 7.42
N PHE A 20 13.83 22.99 8.63
CA PHE A 20 13.44 24.21 9.35
C PHE A 20 14.63 25.16 9.56
N ARG A 21 15.82 24.62 9.87
CA ARG A 21 17.04 25.42 9.99
C ARG A 21 17.45 26.07 8.67
N TYR A 22 17.40 25.33 7.55
CA TYR A 22 17.75 25.89 6.24
C TYR A 22 16.74 26.91 5.75
N LEU A 23 15.46 26.73 6.07
CA LEU A 23 14.40 27.72 5.83
C LEU A 23 14.66 29.00 6.64
N GLN A 24 14.84 28.88 7.96
CA GLN A 24 15.07 30.03 8.85
C GLN A 24 16.32 30.83 8.47
N ASN A 25 17.39 30.12 8.06
CA ASN A 25 18.65 30.75 7.69
C ASN A 25 18.73 31.12 6.20
N ARG A 26 17.64 30.93 5.43
CA ARG A 26 17.60 31.09 3.96
C ARG A 26 18.86 30.52 3.28
N SER A 27 19.25 29.32 3.69
CA SER A 27 20.48 28.70 3.20
C SER A 27 20.25 28.07 1.84
N ARG A 28 21.22 28.25 0.94
CA ARG A 28 21.18 27.60 -0.37
C ARG A 28 21.36 26.09 -0.18
N ILE A 29 20.40 25.31 -0.64
CA ILE A 29 20.42 23.85 -0.54
C ILE A 29 20.69 23.22 -1.90
N GLN A 30 21.23 21.99 -1.87
CA GLN A 30 21.47 21.20 -3.07
C GLN A 30 20.67 19.91 -2.99
N ILE A 31 20.02 19.58 -4.09
CA ILE A 31 19.14 18.44 -4.29
C ILE A 31 19.72 17.54 -5.36
N TRP A 32 19.82 16.25 -5.06
CA TRP A 32 20.50 15.28 -5.92
C TRP A 32 19.53 14.31 -6.56
N LEU A 33 19.56 14.10 -7.86
CA LEU A 33 18.65 13.13 -8.47
C LEU A 33 19.15 11.69 -8.20
N TYR A 34 18.27 10.78 -7.75
CA TYR A 34 18.69 9.41 -7.38
C TYR A 34 19.15 8.58 -8.59
N GLU A 35 18.54 8.79 -9.76
CA GLU A 35 18.93 8.14 -11.02
C GLU A 35 19.98 8.95 -11.79
N ASP A 36 20.03 10.27 -11.58
CA ASP A 36 20.98 11.15 -12.23
C ASP A 36 21.99 11.74 -11.23
N ILE A 37 23.11 11.04 -11.11
CA ILE A 37 24.26 11.48 -10.31
C ILE A 37 25.03 12.64 -10.94
N THR A 38 24.73 13.02 -12.19
CA THR A 38 25.44 14.06 -12.94
C THR A 38 24.79 15.44 -12.82
N HIS A 39 23.50 15.54 -12.53
CA HIS A 39 22.82 16.82 -12.33
C HIS A 39 22.39 17.03 -10.88
N ARG A 40 22.48 18.29 -10.43
CA ARG A 40 22.06 18.74 -9.10
C ARG A 40 21.15 19.94 -9.25
N ILE A 41 20.17 20.09 -8.37
CA ILE A 41 19.33 21.29 -8.31
C ILE A 41 19.74 22.08 -7.08
N GLU A 42 20.14 23.33 -7.25
CA GLU A 42 20.53 24.23 -6.15
C GLU A 42 19.55 25.39 -6.05
N GLY A 43 19.01 25.67 -4.86
CA GLY A 43 18.05 26.77 -4.68
C GLY A 43 17.81 27.10 -3.20
N TYR A 44 16.94 28.07 -2.93
CA TYR A 44 16.57 28.47 -1.56
C TYR A 44 15.17 27.97 -1.24
N ILE A 45 15.00 27.29 -0.11
CA ILE A 45 13.65 26.95 0.35
C ILE A 45 12.93 28.24 0.74
N ILE A 46 11.73 28.45 0.22
CA ILE A 46 10.88 29.60 0.58
C ILE A 46 9.63 29.16 1.31
N GLU A 47 9.14 30.04 2.17
CA GLU A 47 7.88 29.91 2.87
C GLU A 47 6.71 30.12 1.90
N LYS A 48 5.68 29.26 1.97
CA LYS A 48 4.47 29.40 1.14
C LYS A 48 3.57 30.46 1.77
N LEU A 49 3.19 31.46 0.98
CA LEU A 49 2.19 32.50 1.29
C LEU A 49 0.76 31.92 1.25
N VAL A 50 0.48 30.86 2.01
CA VAL A 50 -0.89 30.42 2.30
C VAL A 50 -0.90 29.84 3.71
N PHE A 51 -1.78 30.36 4.55
CA PHE A 51 -1.97 30.06 5.98
C PHE A 51 -1.85 28.58 6.36
N SER A 52 -0.64 28.11 6.65
CA SER A 52 -0.31 27.07 7.64
C SER A 52 1.15 26.62 7.49
N SER A 53 1.96 26.87 8.53
CA SER A 53 3.33 26.40 8.77
C SER A 53 4.47 26.93 7.87
N PRO A 54 5.61 27.32 8.46
CA PRO A 54 6.75 27.84 7.70
C PRO A 54 7.39 26.74 6.85
N GLY A 55 7.40 26.92 5.52
CA GLY A 55 8.21 26.15 4.57
C GLY A 55 7.62 24.82 4.05
N PHE A 56 6.37 24.51 4.38
CA PHE A 56 5.67 23.31 3.94
C PHE A 56 4.20 23.65 3.68
N ASP A 57 3.58 23.07 2.65
CA ASP A 57 2.13 23.13 2.55
C ASP A 57 1.45 22.02 3.38
N GLU A 58 0.12 21.98 3.40
CA GLU A 58 -0.68 20.94 4.08
C GLU A 58 -0.34 19.50 3.63
N TYR A 59 0.40 19.34 2.54
CA TYR A 59 0.91 18.08 2.01
C TYR A 59 2.44 17.95 2.11
N MET A 60 3.11 18.84 2.85
CA MET A 60 4.56 18.91 3.10
C MET A 60 5.44 19.24 1.88
N ASN A 61 4.88 19.81 0.80
CA ASN A 61 5.64 20.12 -0.43
C ASN A 61 6.65 21.25 -0.19
N VAL A 62 7.82 21.16 -0.82
CA VAL A 62 8.94 22.11 -0.66
C VAL A 62 9.04 23.00 -1.89
N VAL A 63 9.02 24.32 -1.71
CA VAL A 63 9.21 25.27 -2.83
C VAL A 63 10.63 25.82 -2.78
N LEU A 64 11.34 25.73 -3.91
CA LEU A 64 12.62 26.39 -4.10
C LEU A 64 12.46 27.63 -4.95
N ASP A 65 13.12 28.70 -4.54
CA ASP A 65 13.31 29.90 -5.33
C ASP A 65 14.74 29.98 -5.86
N GLU A 66 14.92 30.72 -6.96
CA GLU A 66 16.20 30.87 -7.65
C GLU A 66 16.91 29.52 -7.94
N ALA A 67 16.14 28.50 -8.30
CA ALA A 67 16.68 27.17 -8.55
C ALA A 67 17.54 27.16 -9.81
N GLU A 68 18.70 26.50 -9.73
CA GLU A 68 19.63 26.26 -10.83
C GLU A 68 19.91 24.77 -10.94
N GLU A 69 19.89 24.24 -12.15
CA GLU A 69 20.40 22.91 -12.45
C GLU A 69 21.90 23.01 -12.73
N VAL A 70 22.68 22.19 -12.05
CA VAL A 70 24.14 22.16 -12.09
C VAL A 70 24.59 20.81 -12.59
N ASN A 71 25.21 20.77 -13.77
CA ASN A 71 25.88 19.57 -14.23
C ASN A 71 27.23 19.43 -13.51
N MET A 72 27.42 18.35 -12.77
CA MET A 72 28.59 18.10 -11.94
C MET A 72 29.85 17.79 -12.75
N LYS A 73 29.70 17.28 -13.99
CA LYS A 73 30.80 16.96 -14.90
C LYS A 73 31.30 18.20 -15.65
N THR A 74 30.39 18.98 -16.23
CA THR A 74 30.74 20.15 -17.06
C THR A 74 30.77 21.46 -16.29
N LYS A 75 30.27 21.47 -15.04
CA LYS A 75 30.04 22.67 -14.20
C LYS A 75 29.11 23.71 -14.83
N ASN A 76 28.38 23.33 -15.89
CA ASN A 76 27.41 24.22 -16.50
C ASN A 76 26.21 24.41 -15.55
N ARG A 77 25.71 25.64 -15.47
CA ARG A 77 24.59 26.05 -14.60
C ARG A 77 23.45 26.59 -15.45
N ASN A 78 22.30 25.94 -15.39
CA ASN A 78 21.08 26.34 -16.07
C ASN A 78 20.10 26.92 -15.05
N LYS A 79 19.65 28.16 -15.25
CA LYS A 79 18.65 28.76 -14.36
C LYS A 79 17.27 28.16 -14.63
N VAL A 80 16.66 27.62 -13.58
CA VAL A 80 15.34 26.97 -13.60
C VAL A 80 14.27 27.89 -13.02
N GLY A 81 14.65 28.79 -12.10
CA GLY A 81 13.72 29.72 -11.47
C GLY A 81 12.98 29.09 -10.29
N ARG A 82 11.70 29.38 -10.09
CA ARG A 82 10.94 28.86 -8.94
C ARG A 82 10.37 27.48 -9.25
N ILE A 83 10.66 26.50 -8.40
CA ILE A 83 10.17 25.13 -8.56
C ILE A 83 9.51 24.63 -7.28
N MET A 84 8.45 23.82 -7.43
CA MET A 84 7.79 23.15 -6.31
C MET A 84 8.07 21.65 -6.38
N LEU A 85 8.57 21.11 -5.29
CA LEU A 85 8.87 19.69 -5.10
C LEU A 85 7.78 19.05 -4.26
N LYS A 86 7.05 18.11 -4.85
CA LYS A 86 5.98 17.40 -4.17
C LYS A 86 6.52 16.29 -3.26
N VAL A 87 5.90 16.07 -2.10
CA VAL A 87 6.37 15.11 -1.07
C VAL A 87 6.41 13.66 -1.52
N ARG A 88 5.57 13.30 -2.50
CA ARG A 88 5.61 11.97 -3.13
C ARG A 88 6.97 11.67 -3.80
N LEU A 89 7.86 12.65 -3.91
CA LEU A 89 9.15 12.58 -4.61
C LEU A 89 10.36 12.70 -3.66
N ILE A 90 10.15 12.89 -2.35
CA ILE A 90 11.22 13.25 -1.41
C ILE A 90 11.52 12.09 -0.45
N LYS A 91 12.76 11.58 -0.48
CA LYS A 91 13.31 10.68 0.55
C LYS A 91 14.37 11.44 1.36
N LEU A 92 14.10 11.67 2.64
CA LEU A 92 15.01 12.44 3.52
C LEU A 92 15.97 11.50 4.23
N GLU A 93 17.22 11.44 3.78
CA GLU A 93 18.29 10.71 4.46
C GLU A 93 19.31 11.68 5.08
N GLY A 94 19.54 11.52 6.37
CA GLY A 94 20.37 12.41 7.17
C GLY A 94 21.84 12.06 7.13
N VAL A 95 22.54 12.39 6.04
CA VAL A 95 24.00 12.60 6.03
C VAL A 95 24.33 13.60 4.91
N SER A 96 24.62 14.85 5.27
CA SER A 96 25.25 15.89 4.40
C SER A 96 24.94 15.81 2.89
N GLY A 97 23.75 16.28 2.49
CA GLY A 97 23.33 16.39 1.07
C GLY A 97 22.11 15.52 0.78
N VAL A 98 21.01 16.13 0.29
CA VAL A 98 19.71 15.47 0.12
C VAL A 98 19.47 15.13 -1.35
N TYR A 99 18.94 13.93 -1.60
CA TYR A 99 18.66 13.36 -2.93
C TYR A 99 17.13 13.24 -3.18
N VAL A 100 16.60 13.57 -4.38
CA VAL A 100 15.18 13.63 -4.82
C VAL A 100 15.05 13.21 -6.30
N LEU A 101 14.13 12.32 -6.66
CA LEU A 101 13.85 11.85 -8.04
C LEU A 101 12.38 12.17 -8.41
N ILE A 102 12.08 12.61 -9.65
CA ILE A 102 10.81 13.29 -10.01
C ILE A 102 10.03 12.60 -11.15
N GLN A 103 8.69 12.49 -11.03
CA GLN A 103 7.74 12.31 -12.15
C GLN A 103 6.47 13.18 -11.97
N LYS A 104 6.00 13.85 -13.05
CA LYS A 104 4.95 14.92 -13.20
C LYS A 104 3.50 14.44 -12.85
N ALA A 105 2.63 15.14 -12.08
CA ALA A 105 1.91 16.44 -12.22
C ALA A 105 0.64 16.37 -13.15
N PHE A 106 -0.55 16.98 -12.92
CA PHE A 106 -1.15 17.89 -11.91
C PHE A 106 -2.71 17.96 -12.05
N LEU A 107 -3.36 18.78 -11.21
CA LEU A 107 -4.79 18.96 -10.86
C LEU A 107 -5.23 20.42 -11.11
N THR A 108 -6.52 20.70 -11.38
CA THR A 108 -7.25 21.99 -11.15
C THR A 108 -8.77 21.68 -11.09
N THR A 109 -9.60 22.16 -10.14
CA THR A 109 -10.17 23.52 -10.06
C THR A 109 -11.07 23.63 -8.80
N LEU A 110 -10.99 24.71 -8.00
CA LEU A 110 -12.08 25.18 -7.12
C LEU A 110 -11.70 26.53 -6.48
N LEU A 111 -12.37 27.62 -6.89
CA LEU A 111 -12.60 28.86 -6.11
C LEU A 111 -13.27 29.92 -6.98
N VAL A 112 -14.60 29.89 -7.12
CA VAL A 112 -15.41 31.11 -7.37
C VAL A 112 -16.84 30.86 -6.87
N ILE A 113 -17.12 30.96 -5.56
CA ILE A 113 -18.42 31.47 -5.06
C ILE A 113 -18.20 32.04 -3.66
N HIS A 114 -17.80 33.31 -3.56
CA HIS A 114 -18.36 34.22 -2.56
C HIS A 114 -17.90 35.63 -2.86
N GLN A 115 -18.71 36.37 -3.62
CA GLN A 115 -18.91 37.82 -3.57
C GLN A 115 -19.56 38.25 -4.88
N PHE A 116 -20.87 38.12 -5.00
CA PHE A 116 -21.67 39.11 -5.75
C PHE A 116 -23.04 39.21 -5.06
N THR A 117 -23.03 40.21 -4.18
CA THR A 117 -24.11 40.98 -3.56
C THR A 117 -25.47 40.95 -4.23
N THR A 118 -26.50 40.79 -3.38
CA THR A 118 -27.62 41.74 -3.15
C THR A 118 -27.87 42.79 -4.23
N TYR A 119 -29.17 42.98 -4.52
CA TYR A 119 -29.85 43.94 -5.42
C TYR A 119 -30.24 43.39 -6.78
N PHE A 120 -31.47 42.87 -6.92
CA PHE A 120 -32.19 42.93 -8.19
C PHE A 120 -33.71 42.94 -7.97
N SER A 121 -34.39 43.88 -8.64
CA SER A 121 -35.84 44.12 -8.66
C SER A 121 -36.57 43.22 -9.67
N ASP A 122 -37.87 43.01 -9.45
CA ASP A 122 -38.79 42.00 -10.03
C ASP A 122 -38.93 41.92 -11.57
N GLY A 123 -38.21 42.73 -12.35
CA GLY A 123 -38.19 42.64 -13.82
C GLY A 123 -37.16 41.67 -14.41
N MET A 124 -36.21 41.17 -13.61
CA MET A 124 -35.08 40.38 -14.11
C MET A 124 -35.22 38.86 -13.87
N LEU A 125 -36.27 38.42 -13.19
CA LEU A 125 -36.48 37.00 -12.86
C LEU A 125 -36.84 36.17 -14.11
N LEU A 126 -37.62 36.72 -15.03
CA LEU A 126 -37.95 36.02 -16.29
C LEU A 126 -36.71 35.86 -17.20
N LEU A 127 -35.81 36.83 -17.21
CA LEU A 127 -34.59 36.78 -18.03
C LEU A 127 -33.60 35.74 -17.49
N VAL A 128 -33.48 35.64 -16.16
CA VAL A 128 -32.66 34.61 -15.48
C VAL A 128 -33.27 33.22 -15.66
N ILE A 129 -34.59 33.06 -15.56
CA ILE A 129 -35.25 31.76 -15.81
C ILE A 129 -35.07 31.33 -17.27
N THR A 130 -35.18 32.26 -18.22
CA THR A 130 -34.98 31.94 -19.65
C THR A 130 -33.52 31.59 -19.95
N LEU A 131 -32.56 32.23 -19.28
CA LEU A 131 -31.13 31.88 -19.34
C LEU A 131 -30.83 30.52 -18.69
N ILE A 132 -31.46 30.17 -17.57
CA ILE A 132 -31.30 28.88 -16.89
C ILE A 132 -31.84 27.74 -17.77
N VAL A 133 -33.00 27.92 -18.41
CA VAL A 133 -33.60 26.92 -19.33
C VAL A 133 -32.75 26.75 -20.60
N LEU A 134 -32.12 27.83 -21.10
CA LEU A 134 -31.18 27.75 -22.22
C LEU A 134 -29.84 27.11 -21.83
N THR A 135 -29.39 27.25 -20.58
CA THR A 135 -28.24 26.50 -20.07
C THR A 135 -28.56 25.01 -19.86
N ASP A 136 -29.75 24.65 -19.39
CA ASP A 136 -30.14 23.23 -19.27
C ASP A 136 -30.19 22.51 -20.63
N ALA A 137 -30.60 23.21 -21.69
CA ALA A 137 -30.61 22.65 -23.05
C ALA A 137 -29.20 22.41 -23.64
N SER A 138 -28.17 23.11 -23.13
CA SER A 138 -26.77 22.91 -23.53
C SER A 138 -26.01 21.94 -22.62
N VAL A 139 -26.48 21.71 -21.39
CA VAL A 139 -25.92 20.72 -20.44
C VAL A 139 -26.17 19.28 -20.90
N GLN A 140 -27.21 19.02 -21.71
CA GLN A 140 -27.54 17.67 -22.16
C GLN A 140 -26.53 17.08 -23.18
N GLN A 141 -25.63 17.90 -23.74
CA GLN A 141 -24.63 17.47 -24.73
C GLN A 141 -23.20 17.28 -24.16
N GLN A 142 -22.99 17.47 -22.85
CA GLN A 142 -21.69 17.32 -22.18
C GLN A 142 -21.55 16.08 -21.29
N THR A 143 -22.47 15.12 -21.42
CA THR A 143 -22.50 13.91 -20.59
C THR A 143 -21.33 12.94 -20.83
N SER A 144 -20.54 13.08 -21.89
CA SER A 144 -19.41 12.19 -22.20
C SER A 144 -18.10 12.62 -21.54
N LEU A 145 -17.80 13.93 -21.53
CA LEU A 145 -16.58 14.48 -20.94
C LEU A 145 -16.66 14.54 -19.41
N GLN A 146 -17.82 14.86 -18.85
CA GLN A 146 -17.99 14.96 -17.40
C GLN A 146 -17.97 13.59 -16.72
N ARG A 147 -18.51 12.54 -17.37
CA ARG A 147 -18.30 11.13 -16.95
C ARG A 147 -16.83 10.71 -17.03
N HIS A 148 -16.08 11.22 -18.00
CA HIS A 148 -14.64 10.95 -18.10
C HIS A 148 -13.86 11.66 -16.99
N VAL A 149 -14.23 12.89 -16.65
CA VAL A 149 -13.57 13.69 -15.60
C VAL A 149 -13.91 13.15 -14.20
N GLU A 150 -15.15 12.73 -13.94
CA GLU A 150 -15.50 12.00 -12.71
C GLU A 150 -14.77 10.66 -12.63
N SER A 151 -14.59 9.91 -13.73
CA SER A 151 -13.74 8.70 -13.76
C SER A 151 -12.23 8.97 -13.59
N PHE A 152 -11.82 10.23 -13.72
CA PHE A 152 -10.43 10.68 -13.51
C PHE A 152 -10.19 11.14 -12.06
N PHE A 153 -11.23 11.63 -11.37
CA PHE A 153 -11.18 12.06 -9.96
C PHE A 153 -11.72 11.01 -8.97
N GLU A 154 -12.53 10.07 -9.43
CA GLU A 154 -12.61 8.73 -8.86
C GLU A 154 -11.37 7.97 -9.32
N ILE A 155 -10.30 7.97 -8.51
CA ILE A 155 -9.42 6.81 -8.50
C ILE A 155 -9.95 5.93 -7.35
N PRO A 156 -10.90 5.01 -7.59
CA PRO A 156 -11.32 4.03 -6.59
C PRO A 156 -10.24 2.95 -6.49
N GLY A 157 -9.04 3.35 -6.11
CA GLY A 157 -7.86 2.49 -6.04
C GLY A 157 -7.05 2.82 -4.80
N HIS A 158 -6.81 1.79 -4.00
CA HIS A 158 -5.84 1.80 -2.91
C HIS A 158 -4.42 2.14 -3.42
N THR A 159 -3.61 2.75 -2.56
CA THR A 159 -2.24 3.15 -2.91
C THR A 159 -1.22 2.07 -2.66
N ASN A 160 -1.53 1.07 -1.84
CA ASN A 160 -0.66 -0.06 -1.52
C ASN A 160 -1.46 -1.25 -0.98
N ASN A 161 -0.87 -2.42 -1.09
CA ASN A 161 -1.39 -3.66 -0.49
C ASN A 161 -0.51 -4.10 0.66
N TRP A 162 -1.16 -4.59 1.71
CA TRP A 162 -0.53 -5.29 2.83
C TRP A 162 -1.03 -6.72 2.87
N ALA A 163 -0.16 -7.65 3.22
CA ALA A 163 -0.52 -9.05 3.43
C ALA A 163 -0.09 -9.47 4.84
N VAL A 164 -1.00 -10.06 5.60
CA VAL A 164 -0.74 -10.71 6.89
C VAL A 164 -1.00 -12.19 6.70
N LEU A 165 0.06 -12.99 6.66
CA LEU A 165 0.01 -14.41 6.32
C LEU A 165 0.40 -15.23 7.55
N VAL A 166 -0.53 -16.01 8.08
CA VAL A 166 -0.40 -16.63 9.41
C VAL A 166 -0.59 -18.15 9.34
N CYS A 167 0.45 -18.89 9.69
CA CYS A 167 0.38 -20.32 9.98
C CYS A 167 0.32 -20.48 11.50
N THR A 168 -0.82 -20.96 11.99
CA THR A 168 -1.07 -21.05 13.44
C THR A 168 -0.68 -22.41 14.03
N SER A 169 -0.39 -23.41 13.19
CA SER A 169 -0.16 -24.79 13.62
C SER A 169 1.31 -25.13 13.78
N ARG A 170 1.58 -26.08 14.69
CA ARG A 170 2.90 -26.68 14.91
C ARG A 170 2.92 -28.17 14.64
N PHE A 171 4.11 -28.76 14.78
CA PHE A 171 4.42 -30.17 14.65
C PHE A 171 4.50 -30.66 13.22
N TRP A 172 5.32 -31.68 13.00
CA TRP A 172 5.66 -32.18 11.67
C TRP A 172 4.45 -32.61 10.83
N PHE A 173 3.43 -33.20 11.46
CA PHE A 173 2.21 -33.61 10.75
C PHE A 173 1.40 -32.43 10.18
N ASN A 174 1.70 -31.21 10.59
CA ASN A 174 1.10 -29.97 10.10
C ASN A 174 2.00 -29.19 9.12
N TYR A 175 3.01 -29.86 8.56
CA TYR A 175 3.91 -29.31 7.55
C TYR A 175 3.18 -28.49 6.46
N ARG A 176 2.04 -29.00 5.98
CA ARG A 176 1.19 -28.34 4.97
C ARG A 176 0.79 -26.91 5.30
N HIS A 177 0.52 -26.56 6.57
CA HIS A 177 0.10 -25.20 6.92
C HIS A 177 1.25 -24.18 6.73
N VAL A 178 2.49 -24.60 7.01
CA VAL A 178 3.68 -23.78 6.73
C VAL A 178 3.89 -23.64 5.22
N ALA A 179 3.73 -24.74 4.48
CA ALA A 179 3.83 -24.72 3.02
C ALA A 179 2.73 -23.84 2.37
N ASN A 180 1.49 -23.85 2.88
CA ASN A 180 0.40 -23.01 2.39
C ASN A 180 0.77 -21.52 2.46
N VAL A 181 1.18 -21.07 3.65
CA VAL A 181 1.54 -19.67 3.92
C VAL A 181 2.73 -19.24 3.07
N LEU A 182 3.78 -20.06 3.00
CA LEU A 182 4.95 -19.74 2.18
C LEU A 182 4.60 -19.69 0.69
N SER A 183 3.70 -20.55 0.22
CA SER A 183 3.25 -20.51 -1.18
C SER A 183 2.50 -19.21 -1.51
N LEU A 184 1.63 -18.76 -0.60
CA LEU A 184 0.95 -17.47 -0.76
C LEU A 184 1.92 -16.30 -0.66
N TYR A 185 2.91 -16.36 0.23
CA TYR A 185 3.99 -15.39 0.34
C TYR A 185 4.71 -15.22 -1.01
N HIS A 186 5.12 -16.33 -1.64
CA HIS A 186 5.73 -16.29 -2.98
C HIS A 186 4.78 -15.72 -4.03
N SER A 187 3.49 -16.03 -3.96
CA SER A 187 2.49 -15.51 -4.90
C SER A 187 2.33 -13.99 -4.80
N VAL A 188 2.16 -13.45 -3.59
CA VAL A 188 2.02 -11.99 -3.40
C VAL A 188 3.30 -11.23 -3.70
N LYS A 189 4.47 -11.83 -3.38
CA LYS A 189 5.79 -11.26 -3.69
C LYS A 189 6.04 -11.24 -5.20
N ARG A 190 5.72 -12.32 -5.92
CA ARG A 190 5.75 -12.39 -7.39
C ARG A 190 4.85 -11.33 -8.02
N LEU A 191 3.69 -11.07 -7.43
CA LEU A 191 2.76 -10.03 -7.86
C LEU A 191 3.17 -8.63 -7.36
N GLY A 192 4.35 -8.46 -6.76
CA GLY A 192 4.97 -7.16 -6.50
C GLY A 192 4.57 -6.48 -5.19
N ILE A 193 3.96 -7.20 -4.25
CA ILE A 193 3.87 -6.71 -2.86
C ILE A 193 5.28 -6.83 -2.24
N PRO A 194 5.90 -5.73 -1.77
CA PRO A 194 7.25 -5.78 -1.20
C PRO A 194 7.22 -6.42 0.20
N ASP A 195 8.34 -7.02 0.62
CA ASP A 195 8.48 -7.62 1.97
C ASP A 195 8.13 -6.64 3.09
N SER A 196 8.43 -5.35 2.92
CA SER A 196 8.06 -4.32 3.90
C SER A 196 6.55 -4.20 4.17
N ASN A 197 5.73 -4.82 3.33
CA ASN A 197 4.28 -4.83 3.38
C ASN A 197 3.70 -6.25 3.59
N ILE A 198 4.55 -7.26 3.77
CA ILE A 198 4.13 -8.64 4.06
C ILE A 198 4.55 -8.93 5.49
N ILE A 199 3.58 -9.28 6.34
CA ILE A 199 3.83 -9.77 7.69
C ILE A 199 3.68 -11.28 7.67
N LEU A 200 4.77 -12.00 7.87
CA LEU A 200 4.81 -13.46 7.83
C LEU A 200 4.94 -14.06 9.24
N MET A 201 3.96 -14.87 9.63
CA MET A 201 3.92 -15.54 10.93
C MET A 201 3.95 -17.07 10.74
N LEU A 202 5.01 -17.73 11.22
CA LEU A 202 5.16 -19.19 11.17
C LEU A 202 5.29 -19.75 12.59
N ALA A 203 4.26 -20.47 13.04
CA ALA A 203 4.22 -21.07 14.37
C ALA A 203 5.27 -22.18 14.60
N ASP A 204 5.85 -22.74 13.54
CA ASP A 204 6.87 -23.78 13.65
C ASP A 204 7.87 -23.72 12.49
N ASP A 205 9.05 -24.30 12.71
CA ASP A 205 10.19 -24.28 11.77
C ASP A 205 10.35 -25.66 11.12
N MET A 206 9.55 -25.93 10.09
CA MET A 206 9.65 -27.16 9.28
C MET A 206 11.02 -27.36 8.61
N PRO A 207 11.70 -26.32 8.08
CA PRO A 207 13.06 -26.44 7.55
C PRO A 207 14.07 -27.01 8.55
N CYS A 208 13.98 -26.64 9.82
CA CYS A 208 14.90 -27.08 10.87
C CYS A 208 14.40 -28.30 11.66
N ASN A 209 13.26 -28.89 11.28
CA ASN A 209 12.71 -30.04 11.99
C ASN A 209 13.57 -31.29 11.76
N ALA A 210 13.90 -32.03 12.82
CA ALA A 210 14.71 -33.25 12.73
C ALA A 210 14.07 -34.37 11.88
N ARG A 211 12.76 -34.31 11.62
CA ARG A 211 12.06 -35.23 10.72
C ARG A 211 12.14 -34.83 9.25
N ASN A 212 12.62 -33.62 8.96
CA ASN A 212 12.74 -33.15 7.58
C ASN A 212 13.89 -33.89 6.88
N PRO A 213 13.61 -34.74 5.87
CA PRO A 213 14.65 -35.44 5.14
C PRO A 213 15.53 -34.49 4.32
N LYS A 214 15.10 -33.23 4.14
CA LYS A 214 15.77 -32.19 3.34
C LYS A 214 15.91 -30.93 4.21
N PRO A 215 16.96 -30.88 5.07
CA PRO A 215 17.16 -29.74 5.97
C PRO A 215 17.22 -28.41 5.23
N GLY A 216 16.58 -27.39 5.81
CA GLY A 216 16.57 -26.03 5.25
C GLY A 216 15.60 -25.82 4.09
N THR A 217 14.73 -26.79 3.78
CA THR A 217 13.78 -26.66 2.67
C THR A 217 12.34 -26.96 3.06
N VAL A 218 11.41 -26.36 2.32
CA VAL A 218 9.97 -26.64 2.36
C VAL A 218 9.45 -26.66 0.92
N TYR A 219 8.62 -27.64 0.59
CA TYR A 219 8.01 -27.87 -0.71
C TYR A 219 6.50 -28.06 -0.57
N ASN A 220 5.73 -27.54 -1.53
CA ASN A 220 4.27 -27.74 -1.64
C ASN A 220 3.86 -28.75 -2.72
N SER A 221 4.82 -29.41 -3.37
CA SER A 221 4.57 -30.40 -4.42
C SER A 221 5.64 -31.48 -4.39
N LYS A 222 5.25 -32.74 -4.67
CA LYS A 222 6.20 -33.87 -4.76
C LYS A 222 7.27 -33.70 -5.83
N TYR A 223 7.04 -32.83 -6.81
CA TYR A 223 8.02 -32.53 -7.85
C TYR A 223 9.10 -31.54 -7.39
N GLU A 224 8.95 -30.98 -6.18
CA GLU A 224 9.96 -30.15 -5.51
C GLU A 224 10.50 -29.00 -6.37
N ARG A 225 9.62 -28.40 -7.17
CA ARG A 225 10.00 -27.41 -8.18
C ARG A 225 10.67 -26.18 -7.58
N ILE A 226 10.21 -25.77 -6.39
CA ILE A 226 10.65 -24.54 -5.72
C ILE A 226 10.78 -24.83 -4.22
N ASN A 227 11.95 -24.52 -3.65
CA ASN A 227 12.08 -24.43 -2.19
C ASN A 227 11.38 -23.16 -1.71
N LEU A 228 10.27 -23.34 -1.00
CA LEU A 228 9.46 -22.27 -0.44
C LEU A 228 10.15 -21.53 0.70
N TYR A 229 11.11 -22.15 1.38
CA TYR A 229 11.87 -21.54 2.48
C TYR A 229 13.29 -21.18 2.02
N GLY A 230 13.37 -20.33 1.01
CA GLY A 230 14.64 -19.82 0.45
C GLY A 230 15.21 -18.64 1.25
N VAL A 231 16.38 -18.16 0.81
CA VAL A 231 17.10 -17.01 1.42
C VAL A 231 16.27 -15.72 1.38
N GLU A 232 15.33 -15.62 0.46
CA GLU A 232 14.50 -14.43 0.24
C GLU A 232 13.29 -14.32 1.18
N VAL A 233 13.04 -15.31 2.04
CA VAL A 233 11.87 -15.34 2.92
C VAL A 233 12.17 -14.59 4.22
N GLU A 234 11.45 -13.50 4.45
CA GLU A 234 11.50 -12.75 5.71
C GLU A 234 10.37 -13.22 6.64
N VAL A 235 10.70 -14.01 7.65
CA VAL A 235 9.72 -14.44 8.68
C VAL A 235 9.75 -13.46 9.85
N ASP A 236 8.67 -12.72 10.05
CA ASP A 236 8.57 -11.70 11.09
C ASP A 236 8.33 -12.32 12.47
N TYR A 237 7.33 -13.18 12.61
CA TYR A 237 7.01 -13.85 13.86
C TYR A 237 7.31 -15.34 13.74
N ARG A 238 8.19 -15.85 14.62
CA ARG A 238 8.68 -17.23 14.58
C ARG A 238 8.31 -17.99 15.85
N GLY A 239 7.91 -19.25 15.70
CA GLY A 239 7.73 -20.14 16.84
C GLY A 239 6.75 -19.57 17.86
N TYR A 240 7.18 -19.47 19.11
CA TYR A 240 6.38 -18.94 20.22
C TYR A 240 5.92 -17.49 20.07
N GLU A 241 6.52 -16.70 19.16
CA GLU A 241 6.03 -15.35 18.89
C GLU A 241 4.69 -15.35 18.14
N VAL A 242 4.31 -16.46 17.50
CA VAL A 242 3.00 -16.61 16.85
C VAL A 242 1.97 -17.04 17.89
N SER A 243 1.51 -16.08 18.69
CA SER A 243 0.43 -16.22 19.68
C SER A 243 -0.79 -15.40 19.29
N VAL A 244 -1.95 -15.71 19.89
CA VAL A 244 -3.16 -14.91 19.69
C VAL A 244 -2.90 -13.46 20.10
N GLU A 245 -2.23 -13.24 21.24
CA GLU A 245 -1.91 -11.91 21.74
C GLU A 245 -1.10 -11.09 20.73
N ASN A 246 -0.04 -11.64 20.15
CA ASN A 246 0.80 -10.91 19.20
C ASN A 246 0.07 -10.63 17.88
N PHE A 247 -0.73 -11.59 17.39
CA PHE A 247 -1.59 -11.36 16.24
C PHE A 247 -2.58 -10.22 16.49
N MET A 248 -3.26 -10.23 17.63
CA MET A 248 -4.22 -9.19 18.01
C MET A 248 -3.55 -7.82 18.17
N ARG A 249 -2.36 -7.75 18.77
CA ARG A 249 -1.57 -6.51 18.87
C ARG A 249 -1.12 -5.99 17.50
N LEU A 250 -0.73 -6.87 16.58
CA LEU A 250 -0.37 -6.52 15.21
C LEU A 250 -1.56 -5.90 14.47
N VAL A 251 -2.69 -6.62 14.44
CA VAL A 251 -3.92 -6.22 13.73
C VAL A 251 -4.48 -4.94 14.32
N THR A 252 -4.60 -4.82 15.64
CA THR A 252 -5.09 -3.60 16.32
C THR A 252 -4.07 -2.47 16.38
N GLY A 253 -2.80 -2.73 16.06
CA GLY A 253 -1.72 -1.73 16.07
C GLY A 253 -1.24 -1.36 17.47
N ARG A 254 -1.66 -2.10 18.49
CA ARG A 254 -1.31 -1.95 19.91
C ARG A 254 0.04 -2.61 20.21
N VAL A 255 1.08 -2.15 19.51
CA VAL A 255 2.47 -2.61 19.66
C VAL A 255 3.30 -1.55 20.38
N HIS A 256 4.36 -1.98 21.07
CA HIS A 256 5.28 -1.07 21.73
C HIS A 256 5.96 -0.14 20.71
N PRO A 257 6.26 1.14 21.02
CA PRO A 257 6.94 2.05 20.09
C PRO A 257 8.29 1.54 19.58
N SER A 258 8.99 0.73 20.39
CA SER A 258 10.26 0.09 20.04
C SER A 258 10.11 -1.19 19.21
N THR A 259 8.88 -1.66 18.94
CA THR A 259 8.66 -2.83 18.08
C THR A 259 9.24 -2.55 16.69
N PRO A 260 10.09 -3.45 16.14
CA PRO A 260 10.69 -3.27 14.83
C PRO A 260 9.66 -3.03 13.73
N ARG A 261 10.01 -2.24 12.71
CA ARG A 261 9.08 -1.91 11.61
C ARG A 261 8.51 -3.14 10.91
N SER A 262 9.33 -4.18 10.70
CA SER A 262 8.90 -5.42 10.04
C SER A 262 7.82 -6.18 10.83
N LYS A 263 7.74 -5.95 12.15
CA LYS A 263 6.71 -6.53 13.03
C LYS A 263 5.47 -5.64 13.18
N ARG A 264 5.25 -4.65 12.32
CA ARG A 264 4.16 -3.67 12.44
C ARG A 264 3.35 -3.59 11.14
N LEU A 265 2.04 -3.71 11.27
CA LEU A 265 1.10 -3.44 10.20
C LEU A 265 0.89 -1.92 10.06
N LEU A 266 1.59 -1.27 9.12
CA LEU A 266 1.54 0.18 8.93
C LEU A 266 0.56 0.61 7.83
N SER A 267 -0.56 -0.13 7.71
CA SER A 267 -1.66 0.17 6.79
C SER A 267 -2.46 1.40 7.24
N ASN A 268 -3.13 2.03 6.29
CA ASN A 268 -3.97 3.22 6.50
C ASN A 268 -5.23 3.17 5.63
N HIS A 269 -6.04 4.23 5.64
CA HIS A 269 -7.28 4.37 4.87
C HIS A 269 -7.12 4.28 3.34
N GLN A 270 -5.90 4.20 2.81
CA GLN A 270 -5.61 3.97 1.39
C GLN A 270 -5.00 2.59 1.13
N SER A 271 -4.86 1.75 2.14
CA SER A 271 -4.27 0.42 2.04
C SER A 271 -5.34 -0.65 1.90
N ASN A 272 -5.24 -1.51 0.89
CA ASN A 272 -5.99 -2.77 0.95
C ASN A 272 -5.19 -3.80 1.77
N VAL A 273 -5.88 -4.57 2.61
CA VAL A 273 -5.26 -5.51 3.55
C VAL A 273 -5.77 -6.92 3.26
N LEU A 274 -4.86 -7.83 2.98
CA LEU A 274 -5.11 -9.26 2.90
C LEU A 274 -4.73 -9.90 4.24
N ILE A 275 -5.66 -10.60 4.88
CA ILE A 275 -5.39 -11.45 6.03
C ILE A 275 -5.66 -12.90 5.61
N TYR A 276 -4.63 -13.74 5.62
CA TYR A 276 -4.74 -15.16 5.35
C TYR A 276 -4.36 -15.95 6.61
N LEU A 277 -5.29 -16.76 7.10
CA LEU A 277 -5.13 -17.59 8.28
C LEU A 277 -5.25 -19.06 7.88
N THR A 278 -4.26 -19.88 8.26
CA THR A 278 -4.33 -21.34 8.05
C THR A 278 -3.86 -22.11 9.27
N GLY A 279 -4.54 -23.22 9.53
CA GLY A 279 -4.26 -24.10 10.65
C GLY A 279 -5.44 -25.00 10.97
N HIS A 280 -5.53 -25.43 12.22
CA HIS A 280 -6.66 -26.19 12.74
C HIS A 280 -7.66 -25.29 13.43
N GLY A 281 -8.94 -25.55 13.22
CA GLY A 281 -10.04 -24.74 13.74
C GLY A 281 -11.32 -25.56 13.83
N GLY A 282 -12.39 -24.87 14.19
CA GLY A 282 -13.74 -25.42 14.29
C GLY A 282 -14.75 -24.29 14.27
N ASP A 283 -15.98 -24.58 14.70
CA ASP A 283 -17.05 -23.58 14.73
C ASP A 283 -16.71 -22.43 15.70
N GLY A 284 -16.35 -21.28 15.14
CA GLY A 284 -16.11 -20.03 15.82
C GLY A 284 -14.70 -19.83 16.36
N PHE A 285 -13.74 -20.71 16.05
CA PHE A 285 -12.36 -20.55 16.52
C PHE A 285 -11.29 -21.12 15.58
N LEU A 286 -10.08 -20.58 15.67
CA LEU A 286 -8.86 -21.08 15.05
C LEU A 286 -7.78 -21.27 16.12
N LYS A 287 -7.20 -22.47 16.21
CA LYS A 287 -6.16 -22.79 17.20
C LYS A 287 -4.83 -22.18 16.82
N PHE A 288 -4.18 -21.54 17.78
CA PHE A 288 -2.80 -21.10 17.75
C PHE A 288 -1.96 -22.01 18.62
N GLN A 289 -0.84 -22.50 18.06
CA GLN A 289 0.17 -23.29 18.78
C GLN A 289 -0.41 -24.55 19.45
N ASP A 290 -1.53 -25.08 18.95
CA ASP A 290 -2.26 -26.23 19.52
C ASP A 290 -2.71 -26.03 20.99
N SER A 291 -2.78 -24.78 21.47
CA SER A 291 -3.06 -24.49 22.89
C SER A 291 -3.96 -23.27 23.10
N GLU A 292 -3.76 -22.20 22.33
CA GLU A 292 -4.60 -21.00 22.37
C GLU A 292 -5.63 -21.02 21.24
N GLU A 293 -6.70 -20.24 21.37
CA GLU A 293 -7.76 -20.14 20.36
C GLU A 293 -8.03 -18.66 20.06
N LEU A 294 -7.96 -18.30 18.77
CA LEU A 294 -8.49 -17.04 18.26
C LEU A 294 -9.97 -17.26 17.97
N THR A 295 -10.85 -16.53 18.65
CA THR A 295 -12.30 -16.62 18.40
C THR A 295 -12.72 -15.73 17.23
N ASN A 296 -13.85 -16.05 16.60
CA ASN A 296 -14.45 -15.21 15.56
C ASN A 296 -14.91 -13.83 16.08
N VAL A 297 -15.24 -13.71 17.37
CA VAL A 297 -15.56 -12.44 18.02
C VAL A 297 -14.32 -11.58 18.19
N ASP A 298 -13.22 -12.16 18.68
CA ASP A 298 -11.95 -11.43 18.80
C ASP A 298 -11.48 -10.90 17.45
N LEU A 299 -11.54 -11.73 16.40
CA LEU A 299 -11.19 -11.32 15.05
C LEU A 299 -12.09 -10.16 14.56
N ALA A 300 -13.40 -10.23 14.80
CA ALA A 300 -14.34 -9.18 14.43
C ALA A 300 -14.03 -7.85 15.13
N ASP A 301 -13.78 -7.87 16.44
CA ASP A 301 -13.48 -6.67 17.22
C ASP A 301 -12.10 -6.07 16.87
N ALA A 302 -11.13 -6.91 16.47
CA ALA A 302 -9.85 -6.44 15.96
C ALA A 302 -10.00 -5.71 14.63
N ILE A 303 -10.81 -6.24 13.71
CA ILE A 303 -11.10 -5.61 12.42
C ILE A 303 -11.87 -4.31 12.64
N GLU A 304 -12.81 -4.28 13.59
CA GLU A 304 -13.50 -3.04 13.97
C GLU A 304 -12.53 -1.98 14.50
N THR A 305 -11.58 -2.40 15.34
CA THR A 305 -10.52 -1.49 15.81
C THR A 305 -9.70 -0.93 14.64
N MET A 306 -9.44 -1.73 13.59
CA MET A 306 -8.78 -1.23 12.38
C MET A 306 -9.65 -0.23 11.61
N TYR A 307 -10.95 -0.51 11.51
CA TYR A 307 -11.91 0.34 10.81
C TYR A 307 -12.02 1.72 11.48
N GLN A 308 -12.28 1.75 12.79
CA GLN A 308 -12.34 2.98 13.59
C GLN A 308 -11.00 3.73 13.58
N GLY A 309 -9.89 3.00 13.45
CA GLY A 309 -8.55 3.56 13.33
C GLY A 309 -8.18 4.07 11.93
N ASN A 310 -9.07 3.98 10.93
CA ASN A 310 -8.77 4.29 9.53
C ASN A 310 -7.53 3.55 9.01
N ARG A 311 -7.42 2.25 9.33
CA ARG A 311 -6.24 1.42 9.04
C ARG A 311 -6.39 0.49 7.84
N TYR A 312 -7.49 0.56 7.10
CA TYR A 312 -7.63 -0.05 5.80
C TYR A 312 -8.64 0.73 4.94
N ASN A 313 -8.51 0.60 3.62
CA ASN A 313 -9.49 0.98 2.62
C ASN A 313 -10.48 -0.16 2.40
N GLU A 314 -9.96 -1.32 1.99
CA GLU A 314 -10.69 -2.57 1.83
C GLU A 314 -9.90 -3.73 2.43
N MET A 315 -10.59 -4.76 2.89
CA MET A 315 -9.96 -5.92 3.49
C MET A 315 -10.46 -7.22 2.85
N LEU A 316 -9.55 -8.14 2.58
CA LEU A 316 -9.86 -9.52 2.21
C LEU A 316 -9.42 -10.44 3.36
N VAL A 317 -10.37 -11.13 3.97
CA VAL A 317 -10.12 -12.13 5.02
C VAL A 317 -10.30 -13.53 4.46
N ILE A 318 -9.28 -14.35 4.57
CA ILE A 318 -9.28 -15.74 4.10
C ILE A 318 -8.98 -16.64 5.30
N ALA A 319 -9.93 -17.52 5.61
CA ALA A 319 -9.75 -18.56 6.63
C ALA A 319 -9.64 -19.93 5.95
N ASP A 320 -8.48 -20.57 6.05
CA ASP A 320 -8.23 -21.90 5.51
C ASP A 320 -8.10 -22.93 6.64
N THR A 321 -9.24 -23.45 7.09
CA THR A 321 -9.37 -24.47 8.15
C THR A 321 -10.73 -25.16 8.10
N CYS A 322 -10.97 -26.17 8.93
CA CYS A 322 -12.29 -26.79 9.10
C CYS A 322 -13.31 -25.80 9.64
N GLN A 323 -14.53 -25.84 9.12
CA GLN A 323 -15.64 -24.95 9.50
C GLN A 323 -15.29 -23.46 9.42
N SER A 324 -14.41 -23.09 8.48
CA SER A 324 -13.78 -21.77 8.43
C SER A 324 -14.74 -20.63 8.10
N GLU A 325 -15.91 -20.90 7.53
CA GLU A 325 -16.98 -19.89 7.37
C GLU A 325 -17.34 -19.21 8.69
N SER A 326 -17.36 -19.95 9.80
CA SER A 326 -17.68 -19.43 11.13
C SER A 326 -16.75 -18.30 11.59
N MET A 327 -15.53 -18.22 11.07
CA MET A 327 -14.52 -17.24 11.48
C MET A 327 -14.89 -15.81 11.10
N TYR A 328 -15.57 -15.60 9.98
CA TYR A 328 -15.93 -14.26 9.52
C TYR A 328 -17.39 -13.90 9.74
N GLN A 329 -18.25 -14.82 10.20
CA GLN A 329 -19.69 -14.57 10.42
C GLN A 329 -19.96 -13.45 11.44
N LYS A 330 -19.06 -13.26 12.41
CA LYS A 330 -19.19 -12.21 13.44
C LYS A 330 -18.58 -10.87 13.05
N ILE A 331 -17.87 -10.78 11.92
CA ILE A 331 -17.37 -9.49 11.42
C ILE A 331 -18.57 -8.59 11.10
N TYR A 332 -18.48 -7.32 11.48
CA TYR A 332 -19.52 -6.31 11.25
C TYR A 332 -18.99 -5.00 10.65
N SER A 333 -17.67 -4.86 10.51
CA SER A 333 -17.03 -3.69 9.93
C SER A 333 -17.20 -3.66 8.41
N PRO A 334 -17.43 -2.49 7.79
CA PRO A 334 -17.65 -2.37 6.36
C PRO A 334 -16.34 -2.51 5.56
N ASN A 335 -16.49 -2.64 4.24
CA ASN A 335 -15.41 -2.83 3.27
C ASN A 335 -14.60 -4.10 3.49
N VAL A 336 -15.22 -5.14 4.06
CA VAL A 336 -14.60 -6.45 4.28
C VAL A 336 -15.23 -7.48 3.36
N LEU A 337 -14.41 -8.05 2.48
CA LEU A 337 -14.72 -9.25 1.70
C LEU A 337 -14.12 -10.45 2.43
N ALA A 338 -14.87 -11.53 2.60
CA ALA A 338 -14.36 -12.72 3.29
C ALA A 338 -14.64 -14.01 2.52
N THR A 339 -13.72 -14.97 2.64
CA THR A 339 -13.87 -16.31 2.06
C THR A 339 -13.23 -17.38 2.95
N SER A 340 -13.70 -18.61 2.81
CA SER A 340 -13.30 -19.77 3.61
C SER A 340 -13.03 -20.99 2.76
N SER A 341 -12.23 -21.93 3.28
CA SER A 341 -12.03 -23.22 2.63
C SER A 341 -13.15 -24.24 2.90
N SER A 342 -14.00 -24.02 3.91
CA SER A 342 -15.13 -24.89 4.23
C SER A 342 -16.29 -24.12 4.91
N LEU A 343 -17.52 -24.57 4.67
CA LEU A 343 -18.71 -24.09 5.39
C LEU A 343 -18.80 -24.69 6.79
N VAL A 344 -19.65 -24.11 7.65
CA VAL A 344 -19.95 -24.69 8.96
C VAL A 344 -20.50 -26.11 8.80
N GLY A 345 -19.96 -27.05 9.57
CA GLY A 345 -20.28 -28.48 9.47
C GLY A 345 -19.51 -29.26 8.39
N GLU A 346 -18.63 -28.63 7.61
CA GLU A 346 -17.72 -29.30 6.68
C GLU A 346 -16.26 -29.22 7.15
N ASP A 347 -15.49 -30.27 6.88
CA ASP A 347 -14.03 -30.27 7.09
C ASP A 347 -13.32 -29.65 5.89
N SER A 348 -12.17 -29.01 6.12
CA SER A 348 -11.21 -28.73 5.05
C SER A 348 -10.23 -29.89 4.92
N LEU A 349 -9.81 -30.20 3.70
CA LEU A 349 -9.01 -31.39 3.43
C LEU A 349 -7.62 -31.05 2.90
N SER A 350 -6.66 -31.86 3.33
CA SER A 350 -5.29 -31.83 2.82
C SER A 350 -5.19 -32.37 1.39
N TYR A 351 -4.13 -31.97 0.70
CA TYR A 351 -3.81 -32.40 -0.66
C TYR A 351 -2.34 -32.79 -0.76
N ASP A 352 -2.08 -33.77 -1.63
CA ASP A 352 -0.76 -34.28 -1.97
C ASP A 352 0.06 -34.83 -0.78
N VAL A 353 0.48 -36.09 -0.87
CA VAL A 353 1.34 -36.73 0.13
C VAL A 353 2.70 -37.00 -0.49
N ASP A 354 3.75 -36.39 0.06
CA ASP A 354 5.12 -36.73 -0.30
C ASP A 354 5.61 -37.87 0.60
N GLN A 355 5.95 -39.00 -0.01
CA GLN A 355 6.40 -40.19 0.73
C GLN A 355 7.77 -40.01 1.39
N SER A 356 8.62 -39.12 0.86
CA SER A 356 9.92 -38.82 1.45
C SER A 356 9.77 -37.98 2.72
N ILE A 357 8.85 -37.01 2.71
CA ILE A 357 8.51 -36.14 3.85
C ILE A 357 7.59 -36.87 4.85
N GLY A 358 6.77 -37.81 4.37
CA GLY A 358 5.94 -38.70 5.17
C GLY A 358 4.61 -38.09 5.67
N VAL A 359 4.26 -36.89 5.21
CA VAL A 359 3.03 -36.17 5.60
C VAL A 359 2.42 -35.45 4.39
N TYR A 360 1.21 -34.91 4.56
CA TYR A 360 0.61 -34.02 3.56
C TYR A 360 1.40 -32.71 3.46
N ILE A 361 1.60 -32.22 2.24
CA ILE A 361 2.48 -31.09 1.95
C ILE A 361 1.75 -29.78 1.63
N ILE A 362 0.45 -29.83 1.36
CA ILE A 362 -0.37 -28.65 1.08
C ILE A 362 -1.85 -28.95 1.41
N ASP A 363 -2.70 -27.93 1.59
CA ASP A 363 -4.15 -28.12 1.67
C ASP A 363 -4.85 -27.93 0.31
N ARG A 364 -6.01 -28.57 0.10
CA ARG A 364 -6.72 -28.54 -1.18
C ARG A 364 -7.07 -27.13 -1.61
N TYR A 365 -7.66 -26.35 -0.72
CA TYR A 365 -8.03 -24.97 -1.00
C TYR A 365 -6.81 -24.17 -1.47
N THR A 366 -5.74 -24.21 -0.70
CA THR A 366 -4.50 -23.52 -1.04
C THR A 366 -3.89 -24.03 -2.35
N GLN A 367 -3.86 -25.35 -2.61
CA GLN A 367 -3.36 -25.90 -3.87
C GLN A 367 -4.05 -25.29 -5.10
N PHE A 368 -5.39 -25.22 -5.09
CA PHE A 368 -6.15 -24.73 -6.24
C PHE A 368 -6.17 -23.20 -6.32
N THR A 369 -6.13 -22.51 -5.18
CA THR A 369 -5.86 -21.07 -5.13
C THR A 369 -4.50 -20.75 -5.76
N LEU A 370 -3.45 -21.49 -5.44
CA LEU A 370 -2.14 -21.29 -6.05
C LEU A 370 -2.17 -21.61 -7.54
N GLU A 371 -2.77 -22.73 -7.97
CA GLU A 371 -2.91 -23.05 -9.39
C GLU A 371 -3.52 -21.87 -10.17
N PHE A 372 -4.52 -21.20 -9.60
CA PHE A 372 -5.11 -20.00 -10.16
C PHE A 372 -4.15 -18.79 -10.14
N LEU A 373 -3.58 -18.45 -8.98
CA LEU A 373 -2.68 -17.30 -8.83
C LEU A 373 -1.39 -17.43 -9.66
N GLU A 374 -0.89 -18.64 -9.89
CA GLU A 374 0.34 -18.91 -10.64
C GLU A 374 0.09 -19.06 -12.14
N ASN A 375 -0.95 -19.82 -12.53
CA ASN A 375 -1.16 -20.14 -13.94
C ASN A 375 -2.10 -19.16 -14.66
N LYS A 376 -3.00 -18.49 -13.94
CA LYS A 376 -3.98 -17.56 -14.52
C LYS A 376 -3.60 -16.10 -14.28
N VAL A 377 -3.18 -15.75 -13.06
CA VAL A 377 -2.78 -14.37 -12.69
C VAL A 377 -1.30 -14.12 -13.04
N LYS A 378 -0.98 -14.03 -14.33
CA LYS A 378 0.41 -13.87 -14.81
C LYS A 378 0.94 -12.43 -14.79
N SER A 379 0.06 -11.45 -14.67
CA SER A 379 0.40 -10.02 -14.76
C SER A 379 -0.51 -9.19 -13.87
N LEU A 380 0.01 -8.08 -13.36
CA LEU A 380 -0.74 -7.06 -12.62
C LEU A 380 -1.90 -6.47 -13.43
N MET A 381 -1.80 -6.51 -14.76
CA MET A 381 -2.80 -6.00 -15.69
C MET A 381 -3.90 -7.02 -16.03
N THR A 382 -3.97 -8.15 -15.31
CA THR A 382 -5.04 -9.12 -15.53
C THR A 382 -6.41 -8.53 -15.21
N ASN A 383 -7.42 -8.94 -15.97
CA ASN A 383 -8.82 -8.59 -15.74
C ASN A 383 -9.58 -9.68 -14.97
N LEU A 384 -8.85 -10.67 -14.42
CA LEU A 384 -9.45 -11.70 -13.58
C LEU A 384 -10.04 -11.09 -12.31
N SER A 385 -11.26 -11.49 -12.01
CA SER A 385 -12.08 -10.95 -10.93
C SER A 385 -11.95 -11.75 -9.64
N MET A 386 -12.42 -11.19 -8.53
CA MET A 386 -12.52 -11.91 -7.26
C MET A 386 -13.47 -13.11 -7.36
N THR A 387 -14.50 -13.05 -8.22
CA THR A 387 -15.34 -14.22 -8.52
C THR A 387 -14.54 -15.35 -9.16
N ASP A 388 -13.68 -15.04 -10.15
CA ASP A 388 -12.80 -16.06 -10.76
C ASP A 388 -11.85 -16.70 -9.74
N TYR A 389 -11.42 -15.91 -8.74
CA TYR A 389 -10.63 -16.40 -7.62
C TYR A 389 -11.42 -17.33 -6.71
N PHE A 390 -12.65 -16.97 -6.32
CA PHE A 390 -13.50 -17.83 -5.50
C PHE A 390 -13.86 -19.14 -6.21
N ASP A 391 -14.04 -19.08 -7.53
CA ASP A 391 -14.31 -20.25 -8.38
C ASP A 391 -13.06 -21.12 -8.66
N SER A 392 -11.88 -20.72 -8.15
CA SER A 392 -10.63 -21.48 -8.31
C SER A 392 -10.69 -22.87 -7.67
N CYS A 393 -11.48 -23.02 -6.60
CA CYS A 393 -11.62 -24.26 -5.85
C CYS A 393 -13.10 -24.68 -5.73
N PRO A 394 -13.72 -25.17 -6.83
CA PRO A 394 -15.07 -25.70 -6.78
C PRO A 394 -15.12 -26.93 -5.86
N LYS A 395 -16.32 -27.24 -5.34
CA LYS A 395 -16.55 -28.38 -4.42
C LYS A 395 -16.00 -29.70 -4.94
N SER A 396 -16.00 -29.93 -6.26
CA SER A 396 -15.42 -31.14 -6.87
C SER A 396 -13.89 -31.26 -6.70
N LYS A 397 -13.18 -30.13 -6.59
CA LYS A 397 -11.74 -30.07 -6.38
C LYS A 397 -11.39 -29.97 -4.89
N CYS A 398 -12.01 -29.03 -4.19
CA CYS A 398 -11.80 -28.78 -2.77
C CYS A 398 -12.29 -29.94 -1.88
N LEU A 399 -13.32 -30.67 -2.33
CA LEU A 399 -14.06 -31.66 -1.53
C LEU A 399 -14.76 -31.08 -0.29
N SER A 400 -14.68 -29.76 -0.13
CA SER A 400 -15.41 -28.89 0.78
C SER A 400 -16.00 -27.73 -0.03
N THR A 401 -16.94 -27.01 0.55
CA THR A 401 -17.60 -25.88 -0.09
C THR A 401 -16.90 -24.59 0.32
N VAL A 402 -16.39 -23.83 -0.64
CA VAL A 402 -15.81 -22.51 -0.40
C VAL A 402 -16.93 -21.54 -0.01
N GLY A 403 -16.84 -20.97 1.20
CA GLY A 403 -17.75 -19.92 1.64
C GLY A 403 -17.28 -18.56 1.17
N ILE A 404 -18.23 -17.66 0.91
CA ILE A 404 -17.97 -16.29 0.47
C ILE A 404 -18.98 -15.39 1.17
N ARG A 405 -18.49 -14.31 1.80
CA ARG A 405 -19.33 -13.31 2.46
C ARG A 405 -19.09 -11.95 1.82
N THR A 406 -20.17 -11.33 1.34
CA THR A 406 -20.14 -10.09 0.54
C THR A 406 -21.04 -8.97 1.07
N ASP A 407 -21.87 -9.22 2.09
CA ASP A 407 -22.81 -8.23 2.64
C ASP A 407 -22.15 -6.97 3.21
N LEU A 408 -20.90 -7.11 3.69
CA LEU A 408 -20.09 -6.00 4.20
C LEU A 408 -19.22 -5.32 3.13
N TYR A 409 -19.24 -5.82 1.91
CA TYR A 409 -18.39 -5.34 0.82
C TYR A 409 -19.25 -4.67 -0.27
N PRO A 410 -19.18 -3.34 -0.43
CA PRO A 410 -20.12 -2.61 -1.28
C PRO A 410 -19.95 -2.86 -2.79
N LYS A 411 -18.80 -3.37 -3.22
CA LYS A 411 -18.48 -3.62 -4.64
C LYS A 411 -18.88 -5.03 -5.06
N ASP A 412 -19.38 -5.18 -6.28
CA ASP A 412 -19.62 -6.50 -6.89
C ASP A 412 -18.27 -7.23 -7.12
N PRO A 413 -18.04 -8.41 -6.52
CA PRO A 413 -16.80 -9.18 -6.71
C PRO A 413 -16.46 -9.51 -8.16
N LYS A 414 -17.45 -9.53 -9.07
CA LYS A 414 -17.21 -9.74 -10.52
C LYS A 414 -16.46 -8.59 -11.17
N ARG A 415 -16.49 -7.39 -10.55
CA ARG A 415 -15.83 -6.18 -11.06
C ARG A 415 -14.54 -5.85 -10.31
N VAL A 416 -14.29 -6.51 -9.19
CA VAL A 416 -13.08 -6.30 -8.38
C VAL A 416 -11.99 -7.24 -8.87
N ARG A 417 -10.80 -6.70 -9.16
CA ARG A 417 -9.70 -7.52 -9.68
C ARG A 417 -9.02 -8.28 -8.56
N VAL A 418 -8.54 -9.47 -8.86
CA VAL A 418 -7.72 -10.25 -7.91
C VAL A 418 -6.46 -9.47 -7.49
N THR A 419 -5.89 -8.72 -8.42
CA THR A 419 -4.70 -7.90 -8.16
C THR A 419 -4.97 -6.74 -7.21
N ASP A 420 -6.23 -6.39 -6.94
CA ASP A 420 -6.57 -5.36 -5.96
C ASP A 420 -6.24 -5.81 -4.52
N PHE A 421 -6.12 -7.11 -4.25
CA PHE A 421 -5.67 -7.66 -2.95
C PHE A 421 -4.33 -8.40 -3.03
N PHE A 422 -4.09 -9.16 -4.10
CA PHE A 422 -2.90 -10.03 -4.19
C PHE A 422 -1.70 -9.39 -4.89
N GLY A 423 -1.87 -8.26 -5.59
CA GLY A 423 -0.82 -7.63 -6.39
C GLY A 423 -0.38 -6.26 -5.90
N SER A 424 0.68 -5.73 -6.48
CA SER A 424 1.08 -4.34 -6.27
C SER A 424 0.09 -3.37 -6.93
N SER A 425 -0.29 -2.32 -6.21
CA SER A 425 -1.00 -1.16 -6.76
C SER A 425 -0.12 -0.30 -7.68
N ARG A 426 1.20 -0.51 -7.70
CA ARG A 426 2.13 0.23 -8.57
C ARG A 426 2.16 -0.37 -9.97
N ILE A 427 1.23 0.09 -10.83
CA ILE A 427 1.29 -0.22 -12.25
C ILE A 427 2.47 0.54 -12.87
N ILE A 428 3.59 -0.15 -13.12
CA ILE A 428 4.70 0.41 -13.88
C ILE A 428 4.30 0.41 -15.36
N ARG A 429 4.06 1.59 -15.94
CA ARG A 429 3.92 1.76 -17.40
C ARG A 429 5.23 2.26 -17.98
N THR A 430 5.82 1.48 -18.88
CA THR A 430 6.96 1.92 -19.70
C THR A 430 6.41 2.87 -20.78
N ILE A 431 6.74 4.16 -20.70
CA ILE A 431 6.35 5.15 -21.72
C ILE A 431 7.40 5.10 -22.84
N THR A 432 7.00 4.64 -24.03
CA THR A 432 7.84 4.62 -25.24
C THR A 432 7.63 5.83 -26.16
N GLU A 433 6.77 6.78 -25.80
CA GLU A 433 6.46 7.95 -26.62
C GLU A 433 7.45 9.11 -26.38
N ARG A 434 7.94 9.70 -27.48
CA ARG A 434 8.71 10.95 -27.46
C ARG A 434 7.78 12.09 -27.04
N ILE A 435 8.09 12.72 -25.92
CA ILE A 435 7.40 13.91 -25.42
C ILE A 435 8.01 15.13 -26.10
N GLU A 436 7.26 15.82 -26.96
CA GLU A 436 7.60 17.15 -27.47
C GLU A 436 6.93 18.22 -26.60
N PHE A 437 7.69 19.24 -26.22
CA PHE A 437 7.21 20.36 -25.41
C PHE A 437 6.85 21.55 -26.32
N ASP A 438 5.68 22.15 -26.13
CA ASP A 438 5.27 23.38 -26.82
C ASP A 438 5.74 24.60 -26.01
N ASP A 439 6.79 25.26 -26.51
CA ASP A 439 7.52 26.35 -25.83
C ASP A 439 6.84 27.73 -25.97
N ALA A 440 5.62 27.80 -26.52
CA ALA A 440 4.92 29.07 -26.74
C ALA A 440 4.65 29.89 -25.46
N TRP A 441 4.56 29.23 -24.29
CA TRP A 441 4.33 29.88 -22.99
C TRP A 441 5.56 30.58 -22.38
N LEU A 442 6.76 30.39 -22.93
CA LEU A 442 8.00 31.00 -22.44
C LEU A 442 8.17 32.48 -22.85
N ASN A 443 7.33 32.98 -23.75
CA ASN A 443 7.51 34.31 -24.38
C ASN A 443 6.68 35.44 -23.76
N LEU A 444 6.10 35.27 -22.56
CA LEU A 444 5.41 36.37 -21.89
C LEU A 444 6.41 37.28 -21.15
N PRO A 445 6.47 38.59 -21.46
CA PRO A 445 7.37 39.50 -20.77
C PRO A 445 6.94 39.70 -19.30
N PRO A 446 7.90 39.84 -18.36
CA PRO A 446 7.61 40.01 -16.95
C PRO A 446 6.94 41.36 -16.65
N TYR A 447 5.85 41.32 -15.88
CA TYR A 447 5.12 42.49 -15.40
C TYR A 447 5.90 43.15 -14.24
N TYR A 448 6.65 44.22 -14.53
CA TYR A 448 7.35 45.00 -13.51
C TYR A 448 6.39 45.94 -12.78
N GLY A 449 6.01 45.58 -11.55
CA GLY A 449 5.39 46.50 -10.59
C GLY A 449 6.42 47.47 -10.02
N LYS A 450 6.17 48.77 -10.16
CA LYS A 450 6.96 49.86 -9.55
C LYS A 450 6.95 49.75 -8.02
N SER A 451 8.12 49.81 -7.38
CA SER A 451 8.25 50.31 -6.00
C SER A 451 9.18 51.51 -5.99
N ALA A 452 8.68 52.62 -5.47
CA ALA A 452 9.37 53.89 -5.35
C ALA A 452 10.38 53.91 -4.18
N ASN A 453 11.44 54.71 -4.37
CA ASN A 453 12.26 55.46 -3.39
C ASN A 453 13.16 54.66 -2.42
N SER A 454 14.49 54.66 -2.64
CA SER A 454 15.54 55.55 -2.05
C SER A 454 15.88 55.19 -0.58
N MET A 455 17.12 55.00 -0.10
CA MET A 455 18.43 55.69 -0.24
C MET A 455 19.57 54.66 -0.08
N VAL A 456 20.71 54.72 -0.82
CA VAL A 456 21.99 55.44 -0.55
C VAL A 456 22.49 55.19 0.88
N ILE A 457 23.64 54.56 1.14
CA ILE A 457 25.02 54.77 0.62
C ILE A 457 25.58 53.54 -0.09
#